data_AF-A0A5J4SDM7-F1
#
_entry.id   AF-A0A5J4SDM7-F1
#
_cell.length_a   1.000
_cell.length_b   1.000
_cell.length_c   1.000
_cell.angle_alpha   90.00
_cell.angle_beta   90.00
_cell.angle_gamma   90.00
#
_symmetry.space_group_name_H-M   'P 1'
#
loop_
_entity.id
_entity.type
_entity.pdbx_description
1 polymer ?
#
loop_
_entity_poly.entity_id
_entity_poly.type
_entity_poly.pdbx_seq_one_letter_code
_entity_poly.pdbx_strand_id
1 'polypeptide(L)'
;MDKNKAIAIIEETFDKAFDKEVFIRFIKNLLNDIDTSENKYREYRGNLIKESFRAHIAQYTRIGKYIDPNGVALDVLAIEVQDESKLDKARTSLRNFVIDHLEKFEKDYALAAFYSKTDKGYNWRFSFIKLEHQTTVKGGKIKQQKEFTPARRYSFLVGEDEKSHTAKRQLLPLLQNVYNNSLIEDIEKAFSIEVVTAEFFEQYKSLFLHISEHLEADSQIKNVLESAGTDIPRFTKKLLGQIVFLYFLQKKGWLGVPKTEKWGFGRKDFLQSLYIKSIAEDKNFFREFLQYLFYEALARQHGADNYYERLDCRIPFLNGGLFEADYDWAKFPINIPNSLFRNEDKISKTGDVGTGILDVFDRYNFTIREDEPLEKEVAIDPEMLGKVFENMLEITERKSKGAFYTPREIVHYMCQESLIHYLDNALNNTIPKEDIEDLVHNGIFSLENDMQVVEKGKETDTYSYKLPESIRANADSIDKLITNIKICDPAIGSGAFPVGLLNELVNIQLILRKYLSNGYLSQKLNTIGLKQEEYDGCISNCR
;
A
#
# COMPACT_ATOMS: atom_id res chain seq x y z
N MET A 1 23.65 -4.22 -21.35
CA MET A 1 22.66 -4.08 -22.44
C MET A 1 22.48 -2.60 -22.71
N ASP A 2 22.21 -2.18 -23.95
CA ASP A 2 21.89 -0.78 -24.24
C ASP A 2 20.67 -0.30 -23.45
N LYS A 3 20.69 0.97 -23.00
CA LYS A 3 19.64 1.55 -22.15
C LYS A 3 18.26 1.46 -22.82
N ASN A 4 18.15 1.79 -24.10
CA ASN A 4 16.86 1.80 -24.79
C ASN A 4 16.32 0.39 -24.99
N LYS A 5 17.21 -0.58 -25.25
CA LYS A 5 16.82 -1.99 -25.33
C LYS A 5 16.33 -2.54 -23.99
N ALA A 6 17.01 -2.19 -22.90
CA ALA A 6 16.60 -2.57 -21.54
C ALA A 6 15.23 -1.99 -21.20
N ILE A 7 15.01 -0.71 -21.52
CA ILE A 7 13.72 -0.03 -21.36
C ILE A 7 12.62 -0.75 -22.15
N ALA A 8 12.85 -1.04 -23.44
CA ALA A 8 11.86 -1.69 -24.29
C ALA A 8 11.45 -3.07 -23.76
N ILE A 9 12.40 -3.85 -23.21
CA ILE A 9 12.11 -5.16 -22.61
C ILE A 9 11.22 -5.01 -21.37
N ILE A 10 11.48 -4.00 -20.53
CA ILE A 10 10.66 -3.72 -19.35
C ILE A 10 9.26 -3.28 -19.80
N GLU A 11 9.14 -2.29 -20.69
CA GLU A 11 7.83 -1.79 -21.17
C GLU A 11 7.02 -2.90 -21.85
N GLU A 12 7.66 -3.73 -22.69
CA GLU A 12 7.01 -4.86 -23.33
C GLU A 12 6.47 -5.89 -22.33
N THR A 13 7.09 -6.00 -21.15
CA THR A 13 6.71 -6.97 -20.11
C THR A 13 5.71 -6.37 -19.12
N PHE A 14 5.94 -5.16 -18.64
CA PHE A 14 5.26 -4.56 -17.48
C PHE A 14 4.13 -3.57 -17.87
N ASP A 15 4.09 -3.04 -19.09
CA ASP A 15 2.98 -2.16 -19.56
C ASP A 15 1.86 -2.94 -20.27
N LYS A 16 1.91 -4.27 -20.24
CA LYS A 16 0.98 -5.16 -20.95
C LYS A 16 0.42 -6.23 -20.05
N ALA A 17 -0.67 -6.85 -20.50
CA ALA A 17 -1.21 -8.05 -19.89
C ALA A 17 -0.13 -9.14 -19.77
N PHE A 18 -0.20 -9.93 -18.69
CA PHE A 18 0.79 -10.96 -18.41
C PHE A 18 0.88 -11.99 -19.53
N ASP A 19 2.06 -12.09 -20.14
CA ASP A 19 2.43 -13.15 -21.06
C ASP A 19 3.65 -13.91 -20.52
N LYS A 20 3.50 -15.23 -20.42
CA LYS A 20 4.51 -16.10 -19.83
C LYS A 20 5.82 -16.11 -20.63
N GLU A 21 5.76 -16.10 -21.96
CA GLU A 21 6.96 -16.14 -22.80
C GLU A 21 7.71 -14.80 -22.75
N VAL A 22 6.96 -13.70 -22.78
CA VAL A 22 7.51 -12.35 -22.58
C VAL A 22 8.17 -12.24 -21.21
N PHE A 23 7.51 -12.72 -20.16
CA PHE A 23 8.06 -12.76 -18.80
C PHE A 23 9.34 -13.61 -18.71
N ILE A 24 9.36 -14.81 -19.30
CA ILE A 24 10.56 -15.66 -19.34
C ILE A 24 11.72 -14.95 -20.02
N ARG A 25 11.45 -14.27 -21.15
CA ARG A 25 12.48 -13.49 -21.86
C ARG A 25 12.99 -12.35 -20.97
N PHE A 26 12.12 -11.62 -20.28
CA PHE A 26 12.54 -10.60 -19.32
C PHE A 26 13.45 -11.20 -18.23
N ILE A 27 13.04 -12.30 -17.61
CA ILE A 27 13.81 -12.97 -16.54
C ILE A 27 15.19 -13.41 -17.03
N LYS A 28 15.31 -13.93 -18.26
CA LYS A 28 16.61 -14.30 -18.84
C LYS A 28 17.54 -13.11 -19.07
N ASN A 29 16.99 -11.91 -19.29
CA ASN A 29 17.79 -10.68 -19.41
C ASN A 29 18.08 -10.05 -18.05
N LEU A 30 17.25 -10.29 -17.05
CA LEU A 30 17.45 -9.85 -15.67
C LEU A 30 18.49 -10.72 -14.95
N LEU A 31 18.48 -12.04 -15.21
CA LEU A 31 19.27 -13.08 -14.56
C LEU A 31 20.05 -13.87 -15.63
N ASN A 32 21.25 -13.38 -15.98
CA ASN A 32 22.00 -13.85 -17.17
C ASN A 32 22.21 -15.39 -17.21
N ASP A 33 22.51 -16.01 -16.06
CA ASP A 33 22.79 -17.46 -15.94
C ASP A 33 21.67 -18.26 -15.26
N ILE A 34 20.40 -17.83 -15.41
CA ILE A 34 19.28 -18.61 -14.87
C ILE A 34 19.18 -19.99 -15.55
N ASP A 35 19.20 -21.04 -14.73
CA ASP A 35 18.96 -22.40 -15.19
C ASP A 35 17.47 -22.62 -15.45
N THR A 36 17.15 -22.82 -16.72
CA THR A 36 15.79 -23.15 -17.20
C THR A 36 15.72 -24.59 -17.74
N SER A 37 16.80 -25.36 -17.64
CA SER A 37 16.97 -26.68 -18.28
C SER A 37 16.18 -27.80 -17.60
N GLU A 38 15.96 -27.73 -16.28
CA GLU A 38 15.12 -28.68 -15.54
C GLU A 38 13.61 -28.54 -15.83
N ASN A 39 13.19 -27.47 -16.51
CA ASN A 39 11.80 -26.96 -16.48
C ASN A 39 10.96 -27.22 -17.71
N LYS A 40 11.18 -28.32 -18.46
CA LYS A 40 10.38 -28.51 -19.67
C LYS A 40 8.86 -28.49 -19.42
N TYR A 41 8.30 -29.11 -18.37
CA TYR A 41 6.85 -29.05 -18.09
C TYR A 41 6.45 -29.45 -16.64
N ARG A 42 6.97 -28.80 -15.58
CA ARG A 42 6.40 -28.99 -14.22
C ARG A 42 5.41 -27.86 -13.91
N GLU A 43 4.26 -27.96 -14.54
CA GLU A 43 3.08 -27.20 -14.16
C GLU A 43 2.36 -27.95 -13.04
N TYR A 44 2.18 -27.29 -11.90
CA TYR A 44 1.52 -27.87 -10.74
C TYR A 44 0.07 -27.39 -10.72
N ARG A 45 -0.88 -28.33 -10.73
CA ARG A 45 -2.32 -28.08 -10.71
C ARG A 45 -3.04 -29.05 -9.79
N GLY A 46 -4.23 -28.69 -9.32
CA GLY A 46 -5.13 -29.57 -8.58
C GLY A 46 -4.46 -30.19 -7.35
N ASN A 47 -4.35 -31.52 -7.33
CA ASN A 47 -3.83 -32.27 -6.17
C ASN A 47 -2.34 -32.02 -5.86
N LEU A 48 -1.59 -31.45 -6.82
CA LEU A 48 -0.19 -31.06 -6.61
C LEU A 48 -0.05 -29.76 -5.80
N ILE A 49 -1.15 -29.01 -5.64
CA ILE A 49 -1.23 -27.83 -4.77
C ILE A 49 -1.85 -28.29 -3.45
N LYS A 50 -1.27 -27.85 -2.32
CA LYS A 50 -1.79 -28.11 -0.98
C LYS A 50 -3.24 -27.60 -0.87
N GLU A 51 -4.11 -28.38 -0.23
CA GLU A 51 -5.56 -28.09 -0.17
C GLU A 51 -5.85 -26.66 0.33
N SER A 52 -5.10 -26.21 1.34
CA SER A 52 -5.21 -24.87 1.93
C SER A 52 -5.03 -23.72 0.92
N PHE A 53 -4.30 -23.92 -0.17
CA PHE A 53 -4.03 -22.86 -1.17
C PHE A 53 -4.94 -22.96 -2.40
N ARG A 54 -5.69 -24.04 -2.59
CA ARG A 54 -6.49 -24.26 -3.82
C ARG A 54 -7.60 -23.23 -4.03
N ALA A 55 -8.10 -22.61 -2.96
CA ALA A 55 -9.07 -21.53 -3.03
C ALA A 55 -8.49 -20.20 -3.58
N HIS A 56 -7.16 -20.09 -3.66
CA HIS A 56 -6.44 -18.88 -4.05
C HIS A 56 -5.58 -19.09 -5.29
N ILE A 57 -4.96 -20.27 -5.44
CA ILE A 57 -4.05 -20.63 -6.52
C ILE A 57 -4.72 -21.64 -7.45
N ALA A 58 -4.82 -21.30 -8.72
CA ALA A 58 -5.30 -22.20 -9.76
C ALA A 58 -4.18 -23.14 -10.23
N GLN A 59 -3.00 -22.58 -10.50
CA GLN A 59 -1.82 -23.29 -10.97
C GLN A 59 -0.54 -22.51 -10.76
N TYR A 60 0.61 -23.17 -10.81
CA TYR A 60 1.89 -22.47 -10.90
C TYR A 60 2.93 -23.25 -11.69
N THR A 61 3.92 -22.53 -12.22
CA THR A 61 5.09 -23.07 -12.91
C THR A 61 6.36 -22.52 -12.26
N ARG A 62 7.34 -23.38 -12.00
CA ARG A 62 8.72 -22.96 -11.72
C ARG A 62 9.42 -22.68 -13.05
N ILE A 63 9.78 -21.42 -13.28
CA ILE A 63 10.40 -20.93 -14.52
C ILE A 63 11.88 -21.28 -14.56
N GLY A 64 12.59 -21.10 -13.45
CA GLY A 64 14.03 -21.31 -13.39
C GLY A 64 14.57 -21.24 -11.98
N LYS A 65 15.82 -21.69 -11.85
CA LYS A 65 16.64 -21.51 -10.65
C LYS A 65 17.82 -20.62 -11.01
N TYR A 66 17.99 -19.56 -10.24
CA TYR A 66 19.15 -18.70 -10.31
C TYR A 66 20.07 -18.97 -9.13
N ILE A 67 21.38 -18.92 -9.35
CA ILE A 67 22.38 -18.96 -8.29
C ILE A 67 23.23 -17.71 -8.49
N ASP A 68 23.28 -16.86 -7.47
CA ASP A 68 24.08 -15.64 -7.52
C ASP A 68 25.59 -15.94 -7.40
N PRO A 69 26.48 -14.96 -7.62
CA PRO A 69 27.92 -15.15 -7.49
C PRO A 69 28.40 -15.62 -6.10
N ASN A 70 27.59 -15.42 -5.06
CA ASN A 70 27.88 -15.85 -3.69
C ASN A 70 27.35 -17.28 -3.39
N GLY A 71 26.73 -17.94 -4.37
CA GLY A 71 26.18 -19.29 -4.22
C GLY A 71 24.77 -19.32 -3.62
N VAL A 72 24.12 -18.17 -3.46
CA VAL A 72 22.76 -18.07 -2.92
C VAL A 72 21.75 -18.36 -4.02
N ALA A 73 20.78 -19.21 -3.73
CA ALA A 73 19.82 -19.69 -4.72
C ALA A 73 18.48 -18.94 -4.64
N LEU A 74 17.93 -18.59 -5.80
CA LEU A 74 16.63 -17.93 -5.98
C LEU A 74 15.78 -18.70 -7.00
N ASP A 75 14.51 -18.92 -6.68
CA ASP A 75 13.56 -19.53 -7.61
C ASP A 75 12.73 -18.47 -8.33
N VAL A 76 12.43 -18.70 -9.62
CA VAL A 76 11.51 -17.85 -10.39
C VAL A 76 10.22 -18.61 -10.65
N LEU A 77 9.08 -18.01 -10.30
CA LEU A 77 7.75 -18.61 -10.37
C LEU A 77 6.80 -17.77 -11.23
N ALA A 78 5.91 -18.45 -11.95
CA ALA A 78 4.71 -17.88 -12.54
C ALA A 78 3.49 -18.55 -11.91
N ILE A 79 2.63 -17.77 -11.26
CA ILE A 79 1.56 -18.22 -10.39
C ILE A 79 0.23 -17.66 -10.89
N GLU A 80 -0.67 -18.54 -11.25
CA GLU A 80 -2.04 -18.21 -11.64
C GLU A 80 -2.95 -18.25 -10.43
N VAL A 81 -3.57 -17.13 -10.10
CA VAL A 81 -4.59 -17.06 -9.07
C VAL A 81 -5.95 -17.46 -9.62
N GLN A 82 -6.88 -17.83 -8.75
CA GLN A 82 -8.23 -18.26 -9.15
C GLN A 82 -9.04 -17.16 -9.85
N ASP A 83 -8.93 -15.93 -9.36
CA ASP A 83 -9.61 -14.76 -9.89
C ASP A 83 -8.81 -13.47 -9.60
N GLU A 84 -9.09 -12.40 -10.34
CA GLU A 84 -8.37 -11.13 -10.27
C GLU A 84 -8.44 -10.48 -8.88
N SER A 85 -9.52 -10.72 -8.14
CA SER A 85 -9.68 -10.17 -6.79
C SER A 85 -8.66 -10.75 -5.81
N LYS A 86 -8.11 -11.96 -6.07
CA LYS A 86 -7.08 -12.58 -5.24
C LYS A 86 -5.75 -11.83 -5.30
N LEU A 87 -5.43 -11.15 -6.40
CA LEU A 87 -4.21 -10.35 -6.51
C LEU A 87 -4.15 -9.26 -5.43
N ASP A 88 -5.31 -8.75 -5.02
CA ASP A 88 -5.41 -7.67 -4.03
C ASP A 88 -5.92 -8.13 -2.65
N LYS A 89 -6.79 -9.15 -2.60
CA LYS A 89 -7.45 -9.58 -1.36
C LYS A 89 -6.76 -10.74 -0.64
N ALA A 90 -5.93 -11.52 -1.34
CA ALA A 90 -5.33 -12.74 -0.79
C ALA A 90 -3.81 -12.63 -0.57
N ARG A 91 -3.27 -11.43 -0.31
CA ARG A 91 -1.80 -11.19 -0.24
C ARG A 91 -1.08 -12.15 0.71
N THR A 92 -1.62 -12.31 1.93
CA THR A 92 -1.11 -13.25 2.93
C THR A 92 -1.10 -14.68 2.42
N SER A 93 -2.20 -15.16 1.82
CA SER A 93 -2.29 -16.51 1.27
C SER A 93 -1.30 -16.71 0.11
N LEU A 94 -1.14 -15.69 -0.74
CA LEU A 94 -0.18 -15.72 -1.86
C LEU A 94 1.27 -15.75 -1.38
N ARG A 95 1.61 -14.98 -0.34
CA ARG A 95 2.92 -15.05 0.32
C ARG A 95 3.15 -16.42 0.94
N ASN A 96 2.21 -16.89 1.75
CA ASN A 96 2.29 -18.18 2.44
C ASN A 96 2.43 -19.35 1.45
N PHE A 97 1.80 -19.25 0.28
CA PHE A 97 1.99 -20.22 -0.80
C PHE A 97 3.44 -20.25 -1.30
N VAL A 98 4.06 -19.09 -1.51
CA VAL A 98 5.48 -19.02 -1.93
C VAL A 98 6.41 -19.50 -0.80
N ILE A 99 6.09 -19.23 0.46
CA ILE A 99 6.82 -19.77 1.62
C ILE A 99 6.80 -21.30 1.60
N ASP A 100 5.62 -21.92 1.48
CA ASP A 100 5.47 -23.39 1.43
C ASP A 100 6.28 -23.99 0.28
N HIS A 101 6.34 -23.31 -0.88
CA HIS A 101 7.23 -23.68 -1.98
C HIS A 101 8.70 -23.58 -1.59
N LEU A 102 9.14 -22.44 -1.06
CA LEU A 102 10.53 -22.20 -0.68
C LEU A 102 11.04 -23.21 0.36
N GLU A 103 10.24 -23.51 1.37
CA GLU A 103 10.55 -24.53 2.38
C GLU A 103 10.67 -25.93 1.77
N LYS A 104 9.73 -26.31 0.89
CA LYS A 104 9.72 -27.61 0.21
C LYS A 104 10.96 -27.83 -0.67
N PHE A 105 11.52 -26.78 -1.23
CA PHE A 105 12.67 -26.83 -2.14
C PHE A 105 13.99 -26.35 -1.49
N GLU A 106 13.99 -26.10 -0.17
CA GLU A 106 15.14 -25.62 0.61
C GLU A 106 15.79 -24.38 -0.03
N LYS A 107 14.98 -23.33 -0.19
CA LYS A 107 15.36 -22.04 -0.77
C LYS A 107 14.91 -20.91 0.16
N ASP A 108 15.61 -19.79 0.11
CA ASP A 108 15.27 -18.61 0.93
C ASP A 108 14.64 -17.47 0.12
N TYR A 109 14.77 -17.51 -1.22
CA TYR A 109 14.40 -16.39 -2.09
C TYR A 109 13.58 -16.83 -3.31
N ALA A 110 12.58 -16.03 -3.66
CA ALA A 110 11.84 -16.19 -4.90
C ALA A 110 11.54 -14.86 -5.60
N LEU A 111 11.53 -14.89 -6.92
CA LEU A 111 10.81 -13.93 -7.76
C LEU A 111 9.52 -14.60 -8.26
N ALA A 112 8.38 -13.94 -8.11
CA ALA A 112 7.10 -14.49 -8.49
C ALA A 112 6.27 -13.50 -9.32
N ALA A 113 5.77 -13.95 -10.47
CA ALA A 113 4.71 -13.26 -11.19
C ALA A 113 3.35 -13.85 -10.82
N PHE A 114 2.47 -13.04 -10.22
CA PHE A 114 1.09 -13.41 -9.91
C PHE A 114 0.15 -12.78 -10.93
N TYR A 115 -0.63 -13.60 -11.62
CA TYR A 115 -1.56 -13.16 -12.66
C TYR A 115 -2.89 -13.90 -12.56
N SER A 116 -3.95 -13.34 -13.13
CA SER A 116 -5.23 -14.03 -13.30
C SER A 116 -5.54 -14.24 -14.78
N LYS A 117 -6.34 -15.25 -15.11
CA LYS A 117 -6.92 -15.40 -16.45
C LYS A 117 -8.32 -14.82 -16.56
N THR A 118 -8.99 -14.58 -15.44
CA THR A 118 -10.36 -14.03 -15.40
C THR A 118 -10.43 -12.63 -16.00
N ASP A 119 -9.41 -11.80 -15.76
CA ASP A 119 -9.20 -10.49 -16.37
C ASP A 119 -8.26 -10.56 -17.59
N LYS A 120 -7.91 -11.76 -18.07
CA LYS A 120 -6.92 -12.00 -19.13
C LYS A 120 -5.50 -11.51 -18.79
N GLY A 121 -5.16 -11.38 -17.52
CA GLY A 121 -3.83 -10.97 -17.06
C GLY A 121 -3.59 -9.48 -17.19
N TYR A 122 -4.65 -8.69 -17.35
CA TYR A 122 -4.60 -7.25 -17.60
C TYR A 122 -3.80 -6.51 -16.54
N ASN A 123 -3.98 -6.90 -15.27
CA ASN A 123 -3.16 -6.46 -14.16
C ASN A 123 -2.51 -7.67 -13.49
N TRP A 124 -1.23 -7.54 -13.13
CA TRP A 124 -0.47 -8.60 -12.51
C TRP A 124 0.60 -8.04 -11.56
N ARG A 125 1.12 -8.89 -10.68
CA ARG A 125 2.11 -8.48 -9.67
C ARG A 125 3.43 -9.19 -9.89
N PHE A 126 4.51 -8.43 -9.97
CA PHE A 126 5.87 -8.96 -9.93
C PHE A 126 6.42 -8.79 -8.51
N SER A 127 6.77 -9.88 -7.84
CA SER A 127 7.11 -9.88 -6.42
C SER A 127 8.48 -10.49 -6.14
N PHE A 128 9.22 -9.92 -5.20
CA PHE A 128 10.38 -10.51 -4.55
C PHE A 128 9.98 -11.00 -3.15
N ILE A 129 10.28 -12.25 -2.81
CA ILE A 129 9.94 -12.89 -1.54
C ILE A 129 11.22 -13.42 -0.90
N LYS A 130 11.40 -13.15 0.40
CA LYS A 130 12.54 -13.58 1.20
C LYS A 130 12.07 -14.20 2.53
N LEU A 131 12.58 -15.37 2.87
CA LEU A 131 12.44 -15.98 4.20
C LEU A 131 13.44 -15.33 5.18
N GLU A 132 12.95 -14.79 6.30
CA GLU A 132 13.82 -14.30 7.39
C GLU A 132 13.91 -15.33 8.51
N HIS A 133 15.05 -16.00 8.63
CA HIS A 133 15.31 -16.96 9.70
C HIS A 133 15.48 -16.24 11.05
N GLN A 134 14.48 -16.32 11.93
CA GLN A 134 14.64 -15.86 13.31
C GLN A 134 15.54 -16.83 14.08
N THR A 135 16.63 -16.29 14.65
CA THR A 135 17.51 -17.06 15.53
C THR A 135 17.21 -16.68 16.98
N THR A 136 16.45 -17.49 17.70
CA THR A 136 16.21 -17.29 19.14
C THR A 136 17.16 -18.14 19.98
N VAL A 137 17.79 -17.51 20.97
CA VAL A 137 18.64 -18.20 21.96
C VAL A 137 17.77 -18.50 23.19
N LYS A 138 17.24 -19.72 23.31
CA LYS A 138 16.62 -20.21 24.55
C LYS A 138 17.61 -21.09 25.31
N GLY A 139 18.03 -20.66 26.51
CA GLY A 139 18.80 -21.47 27.44
C GLY A 139 20.22 -21.86 27.00
N GLY A 140 20.92 -20.98 26.26
CA GLY A 140 22.30 -21.22 25.83
C GLY A 140 22.47 -22.23 24.69
N LYS A 141 21.37 -22.74 24.12
CA LYS A 141 21.38 -23.53 22.87
C LYS A 141 20.70 -22.72 21.77
N ILE A 142 21.42 -22.48 20.67
CA ILE A 142 20.88 -21.91 19.45
C ILE A 142 19.91 -22.95 18.87
N LYS A 143 18.61 -22.67 18.89
CA LYS A 143 17.61 -23.42 18.12
C LYS A 143 17.06 -22.48 17.06
N GLN A 144 17.25 -22.82 15.78
CA GLN A 144 16.45 -22.23 14.72
C GLN A 144 15.01 -22.73 14.92
N GLN A 145 14.08 -21.85 15.30
CA GLN A 145 12.66 -22.19 15.32
C GLN A 145 12.15 -22.16 13.89
N LYS A 146 11.72 -23.31 13.36
CA LYS A 146 11.11 -23.43 12.04
C LYS A 146 9.62 -23.06 12.01
N GLU A 147 8.98 -22.87 13.17
CA GLU A 147 7.51 -22.86 13.23
C GLU A 147 6.86 -21.57 12.69
N PHE A 148 7.59 -20.45 12.63
CA PHE A 148 7.11 -19.20 12.04
C PHE A 148 8.28 -18.38 11.52
N THR A 149 8.77 -18.68 10.33
CA THR A 149 9.78 -17.86 9.65
C THR A 149 9.06 -16.68 9.00
N PRO A 150 9.14 -15.44 9.54
CA PRO A 150 8.54 -14.29 8.88
C PRO A 150 9.14 -14.15 7.48
N ALA A 151 8.30 -13.99 6.47
CA ALA A 151 8.76 -13.72 5.11
C ALA A 151 8.34 -12.31 4.71
N ARG A 152 9.24 -11.59 4.06
CA ARG A 152 8.92 -10.29 3.48
C ARG A 152 8.65 -10.47 2.00
N ARG A 153 7.52 -9.92 1.55
CA ARG A 153 7.17 -9.83 0.14
C ARG A 153 7.15 -8.38 -0.29
N TYR A 154 7.89 -8.06 -1.35
CA TYR A 154 7.92 -6.76 -2.00
C TYR A 154 7.33 -6.90 -3.39
N SER A 155 6.35 -6.06 -3.76
CA SER A 155 5.62 -6.25 -5.03
C SER A 155 5.50 -4.98 -5.85
N PHE A 156 5.83 -5.07 -7.15
CA PHE A 156 5.36 -4.13 -8.16
C PHE A 156 3.98 -4.54 -8.65
N LEU A 157 3.03 -3.60 -8.68
CA LEU A 157 1.77 -3.73 -9.41
C LEU A 157 1.95 -3.15 -10.81
N VAL A 158 1.68 -3.96 -11.84
CA VAL A 158 1.93 -3.65 -13.26
C VAL A 158 0.85 -4.24 -14.16
N GLY A 159 0.82 -3.84 -15.42
CA GLY A 159 -0.25 -4.20 -16.35
C GLY A 159 -0.66 -3.04 -17.24
N GLU A 160 -1.73 -3.21 -18.02
CA GLU A 160 -2.19 -2.20 -18.98
C GLU A 160 -2.78 -0.95 -18.32
N ASP A 161 -3.33 -1.07 -17.11
CA ASP A 161 -3.89 0.06 -16.35
C ASP A 161 -2.89 0.73 -15.40
N GLU A 162 -1.69 0.17 -15.26
CA GLU A 162 -0.71 0.58 -14.24
C GLU A 162 0.58 1.08 -14.88
N LYS A 163 1.11 2.18 -14.36
CA LYS A 163 2.33 2.77 -14.91
C LYS A 163 3.53 1.96 -14.43
N SER A 164 4.35 1.45 -15.36
CA SER A 164 5.56 0.71 -14.99
C SER A 164 6.77 1.61 -14.70
N HIS A 165 6.64 2.95 -14.65
CA HIS A 165 7.78 3.87 -14.52
C HIS A 165 8.66 3.56 -13.31
N THR A 166 8.06 3.27 -12.14
CA THR A 166 8.80 2.87 -10.94
C THR A 166 9.54 1.54 -11.15
N ALA A 167 8.88 0.51 -11.67
CA ALA A 167 9.51 -0.78 -11.96
C ALA A 167 10.65 -0.64 -12.97
N LYS A 168 10.43 0.13 -14.04
CA LYS A 168 11.43 0.48 -15.05
C LYS A 168 12.63 1.16 -14.43
N ARG A 169 12.43 2.17 -13.60
CA ARG A 169 13.53 2.90 -12.96
C ARG A 169 14.35 2.01 -12.03
N GLN A 170 13.70 1.16 -11.24
CA GLN A 170 14.39 0.29 -10.28
C GLN A 170 15.09 -0.91 -10.92
N LEU A 171 14.49 -1.52 -11.95
CA LEU A 171 15.02 -2.73 -12.59
C LEU A 171 16.03 -2.41 -13.69
N LEU A 172 15.98 -1.22 -14.31
CA LEU A 172 16.88 -0.83 -15.39
C LEU A 172 18.38 -1.05 -15.08
N PRO A 173 18.92 -0.67 -13.91
CA PRO A 173 20.34 -0.92 -13.58
C PRO A 173 20.72 -2.40 -13.64
N LEU A 174 19.83 -3.30 -13.21
CA LEU A 174 20.05 -4.75 -13.24
C LEU A 174 20.13 -5.27 -14.68
N LEU A 175 19.23 -4.81 -15.57
CA LEU A 175 19.25 -5.20 -16.99
C LEU A 175 20.43 -4.60 -17.77
N GLN A 176 20.96 -3.45 -17.33
CA GLN A 176 22.13 -2.85 -17.98
C GLN A 176 23.43 -3.60 -17.66
N ASN A 177 23.51 -4.22 -16.48
CA ASN A 177 24.65 -5.00 -16.02
C ASN A 177 24.69 -6.40 -16.67
N VAL A 178 25.25 -6.47 -17.86
CA VAL A 178 25.33 -7.73 -18.64
C VAL A 178 26.65 -8.49 -18.40
N TYR A 179 27.62 -7.85 -17.75
CA TYR A 179 28.94 -8.45 -17.51
C TYR A 179 29.00 -9.26 -16.22
N ASN A 180 28.16 -8.91 -15.24
CA ASN A 180 28.13 -9.56 -13.94
C ASN A 180 26.72 -10.07 -13.65
N ASN A 181 26.66 -11.24 -13.03
CA ASN A 181 25.46 -11.78 -12.44
C ASN A 181 25.03 -10.92 -11.24
N SER A 182 23.77 -10.50 -11.20
CA SER A 182 23.21 -9.67 -10.14
C SER A 182 23.20 -10.41 -8.80
N LEU A 183 23.68 -9.77 -7.73
CA LEU A 183 23.53 -10.35 -6.39
C LEU A 183 22.06 -10.34 -5.98
N ILE A 184 21.64 -11.29 -5.14
CA ILE A 184 20.28 -11.25 -4.59
C ILE A 184 20.03 -9.95 -3.80
N GLU A 185 21.05 -9.40 -3.16
CA GLU A 185 20.98 -8.09 -2.48
C GLU A 185 20.68 -6.93 -3.46
N ASP A 186 21.25 -6.96 -4.67
CA ASP A 186 20.96 -5.96 -5.70
C ASP A 186 19.51 -6.09 -6.20
N ILE A 187 19.01 -7.33 -6.31
CA ILE A 187 17.61 -7.61 -6.64
C ILE A 187 16.70 -7.12 -5.52
N GLU A 188 16.98 -7.45 -4.26
CA GLU A 188 16.22 -6.98 -3.09
C GLU A 188 16.16 -5.45 -3.05
N LYS A 189 17.29 -4.77 -3.31
CA LYS A 189 17.36 -3.30 -3.37
C LYS A 189 16.49 -2.71 -4.48
N ALA A 190 16.38 -3.35 -5.64
CA ALA A 190 15.48 -2.89 -6.69
C ALA A 190 14.00 -2.96 -6.28
N PHE A 191 13.64 -3.79 -5.30
CA PHE A 191 12.30 -3.86 -4.73
C PHE A 191 12.14 -3.02 -3.44
N SER A 192 13.13 -2.20 -3.07
CA SER A 192 13.07 -1.38 -1.85
C SER A 192 12.14 -0.18 -2.02
N ILE A 193 11.14 -0.13 -1.15
CA ILE A 193 10.21 1.00 -1.01
C ILE A 193 10.94 2.25 -0.51
N GLU A 194 11.94 2.05 0.35
CA GLU A 194 12.71 3.11 0.96
C GLU A 194 13.48 3.91 -0.12
N VAL A 195 13.98 3.24 -1.17
CA VAL A 195 14.61 3.90 -2.32
C VAL A 195 13.60 4.74 -3.10
N VAL A 196 12.42 4.20 -3.40
CA VAL A 196 11.36 4.91 -4.15
C VAL A 196 10.86 6.11 -3.34
N THR A 197 10.67 5.92 -2.04
CA THR A 197 10.22 6.95 -1.10
C THR A 197 11.23 8.10 -0.99
N ALA A 198 12.52 7.79 -0.82
CA ALA A 198 13.56 8.80 -0.75
C ALA A 198 13.65 9.62 -2.05
N GLU A 199 13.53 8.94 -3.19
CA GLU A 199 13.53 9.60 -4.48
C GLU A 199 12.31 10.52 -4.67
N PHE A 200 11.11 10.03 -4.35
CA PHE A 200 9.89 10.84 -4.38
C PHE A 200 10.01 12.05 -3.47
N PHE A 201 10.57 11.89 -2.27
CA PHE A 201 10.78 12.98 -1.32
C PHE A 201 11.63 14.10 -1.93
N GLU A 202 12.75 13.77 -2.58
CA GLU A 202 13.61 14.77 -3.22
C GLU A 202 12.89 15.47 -4.38
N GLN A 203 12.09 14.75 -5.18
CA GLN A 203 11.27 15.36 -6.22
C GLN A 203 10.19 16.30 -5.63
N TYR A 204 9.51 15.85 -4.57
CA TYR A 204 8.50 16.63 -3.86
C TYR A 204 9.09 17.91 -3.28
N LYS A 205 10.28 17.82 -2.68
CA LYS A 205 11.03 18.99 -2.18
C LYS A 205 11.39 19.95 -3.30
N SER A 206 11.82 19.44 -4.46
CA SER A 206 12.10 20.29 -5.63
C SER A 206 10.84 21.00 -6.13
N LEU A 207 9.68 20.33 -6.14
CA LEU A 207 8.39 20.95 -6.48
C LEU A 207 8.04 22.06 -5.48
N PHE A 208 8.19 21.78 -4.18
CA PHE A 208 7.93 22.75 -3.12
C PHE A 208 8.77 24.02 -3.29
N LEU A 209 10.07 23.88 -3.54
CA LEU A 209 10.97 25.02 -3.73
C LEU A 209 10.59 25.80 -4.99
N HIS A 210 10.41 25.12 -6.13
CA HIS A 210 10.09 25.78 -7.39
C HIS A 210 8.76 26.55 -7.35
N ILE A 211 7.72 25.97 -6.73
CA ILE A 211 6.43 26.66 -6.56
C ILE A 211 6.58 27.84 -5.61
N SER A 212 7.28 27.66 -4.48
CA SER A 212 7.46 28.73 -3.50
C SER A 212 8.22 29.91 -4.10
N GLU A 213 9.30 29.67 -4.85
CA GLU A 213 10.04 30.71 -5.58
C GLU A 213 9.14 31.47 -6.57
N HIS A 214 8.26 30.77 -7.28
CA HIS A 214 7.31 31.41 -8.18
C HIS A 214 6.29 32.29 -7.44
N LEU A 215 5.73 31.79 -6.34
CA LEU A 215 4.76 32.54 -5.53
C LEU A 215 5.41 33.73 -4.80
N GLU A 216 6.68 33.62 -4.41
CA GLU A 216 7.45 34.71 -3.79
C GLU A 216 7.73 35.87 -4.75
N ALA A 217 7.85 35.57 -6.05
CA ALA A 217 8.01 36.59 -7.08
C ALA A 217 6.73 37.42 -7.31
N ASP A 218 5.57 36.94 -6.89
CA ASP A 218 4.28 37.63 -7.04
C ASP A 218 3.89 38.40 -5.77
N SER A 219 4.05 39.73 -5.82
CA SER A 219 3.71 40.61 -4.70
C SER A 219 2.22 40.64 -4.36
N GLN A 220 1.33 40.35 -5.32
CA GLN A 220 -0.11 40.32 -5.06
C GLN A 220 -0.49 39.09 -4.25
N ILE A 221 0.02 37.91 -4.64
CA ILE A 221 -0.20 36.66 -3.91
C ILE A 221 0.32 36.80 -2.48
N LYS A 222 1.55 37.32 -2.32
CA LYS A 222 2.16 37.54 -1.01
C LYS A 222 1.26 38.40 -0.09
N ASN A 223 0.77 39.54 -0.59
CA ASN A 223 -0.10 40.43 0.18
C ASN A 223 -1.43 39.75 0.58
N VAL A 224 -2.02 38.95 -0.31
CA VAL A 224 -3.27 38.20 -0.03
C VAL A 224 -3.06 37.19 1.10
N LEU A 225 -1.97 36.43 1.05
CA LEU A 225 -1.64 35.42 2.05
C LEU A 225 -1.30 36.05 3.41
N GLU A 226 -0.46 37.09 3.43
CA GLU A 226 -0.09 37.80 4.66
C GLU A 226 -1.32 38.43 5.35
N SER A 227 -2.22 39.03 4.57
CA SER A 227 -3.47 39.61 5.09
C SER A 227 -4.40 38.58 5.70
N ALA A 228 -4.30 37.32 5.27
CA ALA A 228 -5.09 36.20 5.78
C ALA A 228 -4.41 35.46 6.96
N GLY A 229 -3.23 35.90 7.40
CA GLY A 229 -2.49 35.25 8.49
C GLY A 229 -1.83 33.93 8.10
N THR A 230 -1.53 33.75 6.81
CA THR A 230 -0.77 32.62 6.27
C THR A 230 0.47 33.11 5.53
N ASP A 231 1.32 32.19 5.09
CA ASP A 231 2.54 32.49 4.35
C ASP A 231 2.70 31.56 3.15
N ILE A 232 3.65 31.88 2.26
CA ILE A 232 3.90 31.11 1.05
C ILE A 232 4.31 29.67 1.38
N PRO A 233 5.26 29.39 2.29
CA PRO A 233 5.59 28.01 2.67
C PRO A 233 4.38 27.19 3.13
N ARG A 234 3.52 27.76 3.97
CA ARG A 234 2.30 27.10 4.47
C ARG A 234 1.29 26.86 3.35
N PHE A 235 1.08 27.85 2.48
CA PHE A 235 0.21 27.72 1.32
C PHE A 235 0.72 26.65 0.34
N THR A 236 2.01 26.66 -0.02
CA THR A 236 2.62 25.67 -0.91
C THR A 236 2.56 24.26 -0.31
N LYS A 237 2.84 24.12 1.00
CA LYS A 237 2.74 22.85 1.72
C LYS A 237 1.31 22.30 1.66
N LYS A 238 0.31 23.17 1.87
CA LYS A 238 -1.10 22.80 1.79
C LYS A 238 -1.50 22.42 0.37
N LEU A 239 -1.10 23.20 -0.64
CA LEU A 239 -1.36 22.93 -2.06
C LEU A 239 -0.85 21.55 -2.49
N LEU A 240 0.43 21.26 -2.23
CA LEU A 240 1.00 19.97 -2.58
C LEU A 240 0.37 18.83 -1.79
N GLY A 241 0.08 19.05 -0.50
CA GLY A 241 -0.62 18.09 0.36
C GLY A 241 -2.03 17.76 -0.16
N GLN A 242 -2.79 18.77 -0.59
CA GLN A 242 -4.11 18.61 -1.21
C GLN A 242 -4.01 17.78 -2.50
N ILE A 243 -3.05 18.09 -3.37
CA ILE A 243 -2.90 17.37 -4.64
C ILE A 243 -2.48 15.92 -4.40
N VAL A 244 -1.49 15.66 -3.55
CA VAL A 244 -1.08 14.28 -3.21
C VAL A 244 -2.23 13.50 -2.59
N PHE A 245 -3.01 14.12 -1.69
CA PHE A 245 -4.18 13.47 -1.09
C PHE A 245 -5.18 13.02 -2.18
N LEU A 246 -5.39 13.83 -3.21
CA LEU A 246 -6.25 13.45 -4.33
C LEU A 246 -5.67 12.32 -5.19
N TYR A 247 -4.34 12.22 -5.32
CA TYR A 247 -3.69 11.07 -5.97
C TYR A 247 -3.97 9.75 -5.22
N PHE A 248 -4.02 9.77 -3.88
CA PHE A 248 -4.48 8.62 -3.11
C PHE A 248 -5.98 8.37 -3.32
N LEU A 249 -6.79 9.42 -3.24
CA LEU A 249 -8.25 9.30 -3.31
C LEU A 249 -8.76 8.78 -4.67
N GLN A 250 -8.16 9.22 -5.78
CA GLN A 250 -8.54 8.75 -7.12
C GLN A 250 -8.29 7.26 -7.29
N LYS A 251 -7.32 6.66 -6.60
CA LYS A 251 -7.09 5.20 -6.64
C LYS A 251 -8.26 4.40 -6.04
N LYS A 252 -9.05 4.99 -5.13
CA LYS A 252 -10.32 4.39 -4.65
C LYS A 252 -11.45 4.47 -5.69
N GLY A 253 -11.28 5.18 -6.80
CA GLY A 253 -12.37 5.47 -7.74
C GLY A 253 -13.45 6.35 -7.10
N TRP A 254 -13.09 7.19 -6.14
CA TRP A 254 -14.04 8.07 -5.46
C TRP A 254 -14.13 9.46 -6.10
N LEU A 255 -13.23 9.81 -7.00
CA LEU A 255 -13.25 11.10 -7.69
C LEU A 255 -13.86 10.97 -9.08
N GLY A 256 -14.69 11.92 -9.47
CA GLY A 256 -15.28 11.96 -10.82
C GLY A 256 -16.30 10.86 -11.08
N VAL A 257 -17.06 10.46 -10.05
CA VAL A 257 -18.03 9.36 -10.22
C VAL A 257 -19.27 9.87 -10.97
N PRO A 258 -19.69 9.25 -12.08
CA PRO A 258 -20.91 9.65 -12.77
C PRO A 258 -22.13 9.58 -11.84
N LYS A 259 -23.14 10.41 -12.08
CA LYS A 259 -24.35 10.50 -11.22
C LYS A 259 -25.10 9.17 -11.10
N THR A 260 -25.08 8.36 -12.16
CA THR A 260 -25.79 7.08 -12.27
C THR A 260 -25.04 5.89 -11.67
N GLU A 261 -23.74 6.04 -11.41
CA GLU A 261 -22.87 4.92 -11.00
C GLU A 261 -22.89 4.69 -9.48
N LYS A 262 -22.08 3.76 -8.99
CA LYS A 262 -21.80 3.62 -7.55
C LYS A 262 -20.47 4.27 -7.18
N TRP A 263 -20.30 4.66 -5.91
CA TRP A 263 -18.97 5.04 -5.40
C TRP A 263 -17.96 3.92 -5.67
N GLY A 264 -16.75 4.29 -6.09
CA GLY A 264 -15.72 3.35 -6.53
C GLY A 264 -15.57 3.21 -8.05
N PHE A 265 -16.55 3.70 -8.82
CA PHE A 265 -16.52 3.71 -10.29
C PHE A 265 -16.10 5.06 -10.89
N GLY A 266 -15.47 5.92 -10.07
CA GLY A 266 -14.85 7.16 -10.52
C GLY A 266 -13.54 6.95 -11.26
N ARG A 267 -12.97 8.06 -11.74
CA ARG A 267 -11.74 8.07 -12.53
C ARG A 267 -10.51 7.90 -11.65
N LYS A 268 -9.67 6.92 -11.98
CA LYS A 268 -8.36 6.71 -11.35
C LYS A 268 -7.28 7.70 -11.82
N ASP A 269 -7.60 8.50 -12.83
CA ASP A 269 -6.78 9.56 -13.44
C ASP A 269 -7.50 10.93 -13.39
N PHE A 270 -8.36 11.13 -12.38
CA PHE A 270 -9.25 12.29 -12.30
C PHE A 270 -8.54 13.65 -12.45
N LEU A 271 -7.44 13.87 -11.74
CA LEU A 271 -6.69 15.12 -11.84
C LEU A 271 -6.14 15.38 -13.24
N GLN A 272 -5.70 14.33 -13.95
CA GLN A 272 -5.24 14.44 -15.32
C GLN A 272 -6.34 14.87 -16.27
N SER A 273 -7.50 14.28 -16.05
CA SER A 273 -8.70 14.56 -16.82
C SER A 273 -9.13 16.01 -16.65
N LEU A 274 -9.10 16.50 -15.41
CA LEU A 274 -9.39 17.90 -15.11
C LEU A 274 -8.35 18.84 -15.73
N TYR A 275 -7.06 18.49 -15.68
CA TYR A 275 -6.01 19.28 -16.32
C TYR A 275 -6.23 19.38 -17.83
N ILE A 276 -6.44 18.24 -18.51
CA ILE A 276 -6.71 18.21 -19.96
C ILE A 276 -7.95 19.04 -20.30
N LYS A 277 -9.02 18.93 -19.50
CA LYS A 277 -10.23 19.76 -19.65
C LYS A 277 -9.92 21.25 -19.50
N SER A 278 -9.08 21.63 -18.54
CA SER A 278 -8.70 23.04 -18.33
C SER A 278 -7.95 23.63 -19.52
N ILE A 279 -7.06 22.84 -20.14
CA ILE A 279 -6.35 23.25 -21.35
C ILE A 279 -7.30 23.35 -22.54
N ALA A 280 -8.20 22.37 -22.71
CA ALA A 280 -9.19 22.39 -23.80
C ALA A 280 -10.16 23.58 -23.72
N GLU A 281 -10.43 24.07 -22.50
CA GLU A 281 -11.27 25.25 -22.26
C GLU A 281 -10.50 26.58 -22.21
N ASP A 282 -9.18 26.58 -22.45
CA ASP A 282 -8.29 27.74 -22.34
C ASP A 282 -8.38 28.45 -20.97
N LYS A 283 -8.39 27.64 -19.90
CA LYS A 283 -8.54 28.10 -18.52
C LYS A 283 -7.31 27.80 -17.68
N ASN A 284 -7.11 28.61 -16.64
CA ASN A 284 -6.11 28.32 -15.62
C ASN A 284 -6.57 27.14 -14.76
N PHE A 285 -5.73 26.10 -14.67
CA PHE A 285 -6.07 24.86 -13.97
C PHE A 285 -6.30 25.08 -12.48
N PHE A 286 -5.42 25.84 -11.82
CA PHE A 286 -5.56 26.06 -10.38
C PHE A 286 -6.81 26.88 -10.07
N ARG A 287 -6.93 28.07 -10.68
CA ARG A 287 -8.00 29.01 -10.41
C ARG A 287 -9.38 28.47 -10.79
N GLU A 288 -9.50 27.92 -11.99
CA GLU A 288 -10.81 27.55 -12.53
C GLU A 288 -11.22 26.12 -12.17
N PHE A 289 -10.30 25.25 -11.73
CA PHE A 289 -10.65 23.86 -11.39
C PHE A 289 -10.25 23.51 -9.96
N LEU A 290 -8.96 23.62 -9.59
CA LEU A 290 -8.51 23.15 -8.28
C LEU A 290 -9.07 23.96 -7.11
N GLN A 291 -9.16 25.28 -7.18
CA GLN A 291 -9.72 26.09 -6.08
C GLN A 291 -11.16 25.66 -5.75
N TYR A 292 -11.98 25.44 -6.77
CA TYR A 292 -13.36 24.98 -6.59
C TYR A 292 -13.44 23.52 -6.16
N LEU A 293 -12.56 22.66 -6.69
CA LEU A 293 -12.47 21.28 -6.22
C LEU A 293 -12.11 21.22 -4.73
N PHE A 294 -11.10 21.97 -4.30
CA PHE A 294 -10.63 22.00 -2.92
C PHE A 294 -11.65 22.68 -2.00
N TYR A 295 -11.91 23.95 -2.22
CA TYR A 295 -12.56 24.82 -1.24
C TYR A 295 -14.09 24.79 -1.31
N GLU A 296 -14.66 24.11 -2.31
CA GLU A 296 -16.10 23.97 -2.48
C GLU A 296 -16.53 22.49 -2.57
N ALA A 297 -16.03 21.74 -3.56
CA ALA A 297 -16.49 20.37 -3.80
C ALA A 297 -16.12 19.40 -2.67
N LEU A 298 -14.87 19.43 -2.21
CA LEU A 298 -14.36 18.54 -1.16
C LEU A 298 -14.62 19.08 0.25
N ALA A 299 -14.71 20.41 0.39
CA ALA A 299 -14.88 21.10 1.67
C ALA A 299 -16.33 21.27 2.13
N ARG A 300 -17.32 20.94 1.29
CA ARG A 300 -18.75 21.07 1.63
C ARG A 300 -19.54 19.85 1.18
N GLN A 301 -20.64 19.56 1.86
CA GLN A 301 -21.56 18.50 1.45
C GLN A 301 -22.51 19.03 0.37
N HIS A 302 -22.68 18.27 -0.72
CA HIS A 302 -23.48 18.66 -1.89
C HIS A 302 -24.71 17.76 -2.07
N GLY A 303 -25.76 18.05 -1.29
CA GLY A 303 -26.95 17.19 -1.25
C GLY A 303 -26.66 15.81 -0.65
N ALA A 304 -27.58 14.85 -0.86
CA ALA A 304 -27.42 13.48 -0.35
C ALA A 304 -26.36 12.68 -1.12
N ASP A 305 -26.26 12.90 -2.44
CA ASP A 305 -25.40 12.12 -3.33
C ASP A 305 -24.01 12.74 -3.57
N ASN A 306 -23.73 13.92 -2.98
CA ASN A 306 -22.52 14.70 -3.22
C ASN A 306 -22.23 14.97 -4.70
N TYR A 307 -23.27 15.26 -5.49
CA TYR A 307 -23.12 15.62 -6.90
C TYR A 307 -22.75 17.09 -7.03
N TYR A 308 -21.63 17.35 -7.70
CA TYR A 308 -21.07 18.69 -7.88
C TYR A 308 -21.26 19.17 -9.33
N GLU A 309 -22.20 20.09 -9.52
CA GLU A 309 -22.69 20.55 -10.83
C GLU A 309 -21.57 21.09 -11.73
N ARG A 310 -20.64 21.86 -11.16
CA ARG A 310 -19.56 22.52 -11.93
C ARG A 310 -18.61 21.54 -12.62
N LEU A 311 -18.45 20.33 -12.06
CA LEU A 311 -17.63 19.27 -12.64
C LEU A 311 -18.45 18.12 -13.24
N ASP A 312 -19.78 18.22 -13.20
CA ASP A 312 -20.72 17.19 -13.67
C ASP A 312 -20.39 15.78 -13.15
N CYS A 313 -20.06 15.67 -11.87
CA CYS A 313 -19.73 14.40 -11.24
C CYS A 313 -19.91 14.45 -9.73
N ARG A 314 -19.93 13.28 -9.09
CA ARG A 314 -19.90 13.18 -7.64
C ARG A 314 -18.47 13.25 -7.11
N ILE A 315 -18.31 14.02 -6.03
CA ILE A 315 -17.06 14.27 -5.33
C ILE A 315 -17.34 14.12 -3.83
N PRO A 316 -16.60 13.29 -3.08
CA PRO A 316 -16.92 13.03 -1.69
C PRO A 316 -16.65 14.26 -0.83
N PHE A 317 -17.50 14.48 0.15
CA PHE A 317 -17.25 15.45 1.21
C PHE A 317 -16.26 14.88 2.23
N LEU A 318 -15.18 15.61 2.52
CA LEU A 318 -14.10 15.13 3.40
C LEU A 318 -13.92 15.91 4.69
N ASN A 319 -14.77 16.92 4.93
CA ASN A 319 -14.76 17.76 6.13
C ASN A 319 -13.45 18.54 6.39
N GLY A 320 -13.62 19.67 7.08
CA GLY A 320 -12.78 20.86 6.96
C GLY A 320 -11.50 20.89 7.79
N GLY A 321 -10.44 20.24 7.30
CA GLY A 321 -9.07 20.56 7.72
C GLY A 321 -8.20 20.91 6.52
N LEU A 322 -7.86 19.88 5.73
CA LEU A 322 -6.97 20.03 4.58
C LEU A 322 -7.58 20.85 3.44
N PHE A 323 -8.90 20.80 3.27
CA PHE A 323 -9.62 21.42 2.14
C PHE A 323 -10.31 22.74 2.49
N GLU A 324 -10.19 23.25 3.71
CA GLU A 324 -10.66 24.60 4.01
C GLU A 324 -9.75 25.64 3.36
N ALA A 325 -10.31 26.78 2.94
CA ALA A 325 -9.52 27.87 2.41
C ALA A 325 -8.88 28.66 3.55
N ASP A 326 -7.58 28.96 3.44
CA ASP A 326 -6.87 29.81 4.41
C ASP A 326 -6.99 31.31 4.10
N TYR A 327 -7.69 31.66 3.03
CA TYR A 327 -7.88 33.03 2.53
C TYR A 327 -9.23 33.15 1.82
N ASP A 328 -9.69 34.38 1.60
CA ASP A 328 -10.91 34.66 0.83
C ASP A 328 -10.64 34.47 -0.67
N TRP A 329 -10.64 33.20 -1.09
CA TRP A 329 -10.32 32.77 -2.45
C TRP A 329 -11.34 33.23 -3.49
N ALA A 330 -12.57 33.54 -3.08
CA ALA A 330 -13.62 34.05 -3.96
C ALA A 330 -13.39 35.52 -4.31
N LYS A 331 -12.94 36.33 -3.33
CA LYS A 331 -12.63 37.75 -3.54
C LYS A 331 -11.24 37.98 -4.11
N PHE A 332 -10.26 37.16 -3.71
CA PHE A 332 -8.86 37.27 -4.11
C PHE A 332 -8.36 35.97 -4.76
N PRO A 333 -8.77 35.67 -6.00
CA PRO A 333 -8.38 34.44 -6.66
C PRO A 333 -6.87 34.44 -6.96
N ILE A 334 -6.18 33.38 -6.54
CA ILE A 334 -4.77 33.16 -6.83
C ILE A 334 -4.64 32.45 -8.19
N ASN A 335 -3.70 32.91 -9.01
CA ASN A 335 -3.39 32.30 -10.30
C ASN A 335 -2.04 31.57 -10.21
N ILE A 336 -2.02 30.27 -10.51
CA ILE A 336 -0.78 29.48 -10.57
C ILE A 336 -0.61 29.00 -12.02
N PRO A 337 0.49 29.34 -12.73
CA PRO A 337 0.67 28.98 -14.12
C PRO A 337 0.52 27.47 -14.39
N ASN A 338 -0.15 27.12 -15.49
CA ASN A 338 -0.36 25.72 -15.90
C ASN A 338 0.98 24.98 -16.09
N SER A 339 2.05 25.68 -16.47
CA SER A 339 3.42 25.13 -16.62
C SER A 339 4.02 24.57 -15.32
N LEU A 340 3.55 25.00 -14.14
CA LEU A 340 3.94 24.43 -12.85
C LEU A 340 3.24 23.09 -12.57
N PHE A 341 2.17 22.78 -13.28
CA PHE A 341 1.46 21.50 -13.16
C PHE A 341 1.93 20.50 -14.22
N ARG A 342 2.08 20.94 -15.48
CA ARG A 342 2.69 20.14 -16.54
C ARG A 342 3.54 20.99 -17.49
N ASN A 343 4.68 20.45 -17.92
CA ASN A 343 5.53 21.08 -18.93
C ASN A 343 6.30 20.03 -19.77
N GLU A 344 7.10 20.48 -20.72
CA GLU A 344 7.90 19.63 -21.62
C GLU A 344 9.40 19.63 -21.27
N ASP A 345 9.76 20.12 -20.09
CA ASP A 345 11.17 20.25 -19.69
C ASP A 345 11.81 18.87 -19.57
N LYS A 346 13.03 18.72 -20.10
CA LYS A 346 13.75 17.45 -20.09
C LYS A 346 14.74 17.38 -18.93
N ILE A 347 14.64 16.33 -18.13
CA ILE A 347 15.59 16.07 -17.05
C ILE A 347 16.80 15.32 -17.63
N SER A 348 17.90 16.03 -17.82
CA SER A 348 19.13 15.51 -18.44
C SER A 348 19.71 14.26 -17.75
N LYS A 349 19.55 14.15 -16.42
CA LYS A 349 20.08 13.02 -15.63
C LYS A 349 19.28 11.72 -15.81
N THR A 350 17.95 11.79 -15.89
CA THR A 350 17.09 10.60 -15.94
C THR A 350 16.59 10.31 -17.36
N GLY A 351 16.41 11.36 -18.16
CA GLY A 351 15.75 11.33 -19.47
C GLY A 351 14.23 11.52 -19.38
N ASP A 352 13.70 11.80 -18.19
CA ASP A 352 12.27 12.05 -18.01
C ASP A 352 11.87 13.40 -18.62
N VAL A 353 10.61 13.49 -19.06
CA VAL A 353 9.99 14.71 -19.61
C VAL A 353 8.94 15.23 -18.63
N GLY A 354 8.92 16.55 -18.43
CA GLY A 354 8.06 17.26 -17.51
C GLY A 354 8.72 17.50 -16.15
N THR A 355 8.40 18.61 -15.50
CA THR A 355 8.86 18.92 -14.14
C THR A 355 7.73 19.48 -13.27
N GLY A 356 6.50 19.53 -13.80
CA GLY A 356 5.35 20.01 -13.06
C GLY A 356 4.83 18.99 -12.04
N ILE A 357 3.97 19.44 -11.14
CA ILE A 357 3.39 18.63 -10.06
C ILE A 357 2.78 17.33 -10.60
N LEU A 358 1.95 17.46 -11.64
CA LEU A 358 1.26 16.32 -12.24
C LEU A 358 2.21 15.44 -13.05
N ASP A 359 3.27 16.00 -13.65
CA ASP A 359 4.29 15.21 -14.35
C ASP A 359 5.09 14.32 -13.39
N VAL A 360 5.47 14.89 -12.25
CA VAL A 360 6.25 14.18 -11.23
C VAL A 360 5.40 13.12 -10.56
N PHE A 361 4.21 13.46 -10.05
CA PHE A 361 3.37 12.49 -9.35
C PHE A 361 2.93 11.35 -10.26
N ASP A 362 2.72 11.62 -11.55
CA ASP A 362 2.39 10.60 -12.53
C ASP A 362 3.46 9.53 -12.78
N ARG A 363 4.69 9.72 -12.31
CA ARG A 363 5.78 8.72 -12.42
C ARG A 363 5.74 7.67 -11.32
N TYR A 364 4.96 7.92 -10.28
CA TYR A 364 4.90 7.06 -9.10
C TYR A 364 3.55 6.38 -9.01
N ASN A 365 3.56 5.12 -8.60
CA ASN A 365 2.35 4.41 -8.24
C ASN A 365 1.96 4.81 -6.83
N PHE A 366 0.72 5.27 -6.63
CA PHE A 366 0.16 5.54 -5.31
C PHE A 366 -0.67 4.36 -4.84
N THR A 367 -0.50 3.96 -3.59
CA THR A 367 -1.31 2.95 -2.91
C THR A 367 -2.05 3.58 -1.74
N ILE A 368 -3.28 3.14 -1.52
CA ILE A 368 -4.14 3.60 -0.41
C ILE A 368 -4.01 2.72 0.83
N ARG A 369 -3.24 1.65 0.70
CA ARG A 369 -2.96 0.73 1.78
C ARG A 369 -1.63 1.18 2.36
N GLU A 370 -1.62 1.38 3.67
CA GLU A 370 -0.36 1.37 4.39
C GLU A 370 0.25 -0.02 4.18
N ASP A 371 1.56 -0.10 3.96
CA ASP A 371 2.23 -1.39 3.85
C ASP A 371 1.93 -2.24 5.11
N GLU A 372 2.16 -3.54 5.12
CA GLU A 372 2.25 -4.34 6.35
C GLU A 372 3.72 -4.69 6.59
N PRO A 373 4.18 -4.99 7.82
CA PRO A 373 5.59 -5.32 8.07
C PRO A 373 6.12 -6.46 7.18
N LEU A 374 5.25 -7.38 6.78
CA LEU A 374 5.55 -8.55 5.96
C LEU A 374 5.07 -8.44 4.50
N GLU A 375 4.18 -7.50 4.17
CA GLU A 375 3.71 -7.22 2.80
C GLU A 375 3.97 -5.77 2.43
N LYS A 376 4.90 -5.56 1.51
CA LYS A 376 5.34 -4.26 1.06
C LYS A 376 5.01 -4.09 -0.42
N GLU A 377 4.29 -3.02 -0.77
CA GLU A 377 4.00 -2.66 -2.16
C GLU A 377 4.96 -1.55 -2.61
N VAL A 378 5.67 -1.75 -3.73
CA VAL A 378 6.65 -0.79 -4.23
C VAL A 378 5.94 0.39 -4.90
N ALA A 379 5.34 1.21 -4.05
CA ALA A 379 4.46 2.33 -4.33
C ALA A 379 4.61 3.37 -3.23
N ILE A 380 4.08 4.56 -3.50
CA ILE A 380 3.94 5.63 -2.54
C ILE A 380 2.69 5.38 -1.71
N ASP A 381 2.83 5.30 -0.39
CA ASP A 381 1.75 5.09 0.56
C ASP A 381 1.41 6.37 1.37
N PRO A 382 0.30 6.40 2.11
CA PRO A 382 -0.06 7.57 2.91
C PRO A 382 0.92 7.85 4.06
N GLU A 383 1.67 6.85 4.54
CA GLU A 383 2.67 7.02 5.59
C GLU A 383 3.81 7.95 5.12
N MET A 384 4.19 7.82 3.85
CA MET A 384 5.19 8.65 3.19
C MET A 384 4.88 10.15 3.31
N LEU A 385 3.60 10.54 3.33
CA LEU A 385 3.20 11.94 3.58
C LEU A 385 3.68 12.44 4.93
N GLY A 386 3.61 11.60 5.98
CA GLY A 386 4.14 11.92 7.30
C GLY A 386 5.63 12.24 7.23
N LYS A 387 6.42 11.37 6.58
CA LYS A 387 7.86 11.56 6.38
C LYS A 387 8.17 12.82 5.58
N VAL A 388 7.44 13.08 4.50
CA VAL A 388 7.58 14.32 3.72
C VAL A 388 7.30 15.54 4.56
N PHE A 389 6.19 15.54 5.31
CA PHE A 389 5.79 16.69 6.11
C PHE A 389 6.75 16.96 7.25
N GLU A 390 7.31 15.94 7.89
CA GLU A 390 8.33 16.04 8.94
C GLU A 390 9.67 16.54 8.37
N ASN A 391 10.18 15.91 7.32
CA ASN A 391 11.47 16.30 6.73
C ASN A 391 11.39 17.71 6.10
N MET A 392 10.22 18.15 5.62
CA MET A 392 10.01 19.55 5.21
C MET A 392 9.99 20.53 6.39
N LEU A 393 9.52 20.12 7.57
CA LEU A 393 9.64 20.93 8.78
C LEU A 393 11.12 21.10 9.17
N GLU A 394 11.96 20.07 9.01
CA GLU A 394 13.40 20.21 9.26
C GLU A 394 14.10 21.21 8.34
N ILE A 395 13.63 21.35 7.09
CA ILE A 395 14.19 22.30 6.11
C ILE A 395 13.82 23.75 6.46
N THR A 396 12.62 23.97 6.99
CA THR A 396 12.10 25.30 7.37
C THR A 396 12.50 25.71 8.80
N GLU A 397 12.63 24.75 9.71
CA GLU A 397 12.98 24.94 11.12
C GLU A 397 14.30 24.23 11.46
N ARG A 398 15.44 24.82 11.12
CA ARG A 398 16.76 24.24 11.45
C ARG A 398 16.89 23.93 12.95
N LYS A 399 17.03 22.64 13.28
CA LYS A 399 17.65 22.08 14.51
C LYS A 399 17.05 22.39 15.89
N SER A 400 15.82 22.92 16.01
CA SER A 400 15.29 23.30 17.33
C SER A 400 14.24 22.36 17.94
N LYS A 401 13.55 21.50 17.17
CA LYS A 401 12.38 20.74 17.67
C LYS A 401 12.54 19.22 17.84
N GLY A 402 13.68 18.62 17.47
CA GLY A 402 13.93 17.19 17.74
C GLY A 402 12.90 16.23 17.14
N ALA A 403 12.29 16.58 16.01
CA ALA A 403 11.34 15.73 15.31
C ALA A 403 12.09 14.61 14.60
N PHE A 404 12.16 13.43 15.23
CA PHE A 404 12.71 12.23 14.62
C PHE A 404 11.58 11.24 14.35
N TYR A 405 11.45 10.84 13.09
CA TYR A 405 10.56 9.76 12.70
C TYR A 405 10.93 8.47 13.44
N THR A 406 9.94 7.82 14.05
CA THR A 406 10.14 6.53 14.71
C THR A 406 9.99 5.41 13.67
N PRO A 407 11.01 4.54 13.46
CA PRO A 407 10.91 3.44 12.53
C PRO A 407 9.69 2.56 12.79
N ARG A 408 9.06 2.08 11.72
CA ARG A 408 7.79 1.37 11.80
C ARG A 408 7.85 0.11 12.66
N GLU A 409 8.93 -0.66 12.56
CA GLU A 409 9.13 -1.86 13.35
C GLU A 409 9.10 -1.53 14.86
N ILE A 410 9.62 -0.36 15.23
CA ILE A 410 9.57 0.16 16.60
C ILE A 410 8.15 0.61 16.95
N VAL A 411 7.46 1.35 16.07
CA VAL A 411 6.06 1.77 16.30
C VAL A 411 5.17 0.55 16.53
N HIS A 412 5.26 -0.46 15.65
CA HIS A 412 4.47 -1.68 15.73
C HIS A 412 4.76 -2.45 17.03
N TYR A 413 6.04 -2.67 17.34
CA TYR A 413 6.46 -3.31 18.59
C TYR A 413 5.90 -2.58 19.82
N MET A 414 6.07 -1.26 19.89
CA MET A 414 5.60 -0.46 21.02
C MET A 414 4.08 -0.46 21.13
N CYS A 415 3.35 -0.45 20.01
CA CYS A 415 1.89 -0.56 20.00
C CYS A 415 1.42 -1.94 20.50
N GLN A 416 2.05 -3.02 20.04
CA GLN A 416 1.76 -4.38 20.47
C GLN A 416 2.00 -4.56 21.97
N GLU A 417 3.18 -4.20 22.47
CA GLU A 417 3.51 -4.28 23.89
C GLU A 417 2.55 -3.45 24.76
N SER A 418 2.23 -2.23 24.32
CA SER A 418 1.27 -1.37 25.01
C SER A 418 -0.12 -2.00 25.10
N LEU A 419 -0.55 -2.65 24.01
CA LEU A 419 -1.85 -3.31 23.92
C LEU A 419 -1.91 -4.60 24.75
N ILE A 420 -0.84 -5.41 24.73
CA ILE A 420 -0.68 -6.59 25.58
C ILE A 420 -0.79 -6.18 27.05
N HIS A 421 -0.02 -5.17 27.47
CA HIS A 421 -0.06 -4.67 28.84
C HIS A 421 -1.41 -4.09 29.24
N TYR A 422 -2.11 -3.40 28.34
CA TYR A 422 -3.46 -2.91 28.59
C TYR A 422 -4.44 -4.07 28.80
N LEU A 423 -4.45 -5.05 27.91
CA LEU A 423 -5.37 -6.19 27.95
C LEU A 423 -5.12 -7.07 29.17
N ASP A 424 -3.86 -7.38 29.48
CA ASP A 424 -3.47 -8.17 30.65
C ASP A 424 -3.99 -7.56 31.96
N ASN A 425 -3.78 -6.24 32.13
CA ASN A 425 -4.28 -5.51 33.28
C ASN A 425 -5.83 -5.43 33.31
N ALA A 426 -6.46 -5.17 32.17
CA ALA A 426 -7.91 -5.02 32.10
C ALA A 426 -8.66 -6.35 32.33
N LEU A 427 -8.05 -7.48 31.94
CA LEU A 427 -8.61 -8.82 32.08
C LEU A 427 -8.29 -9.46 33.45
N ASN A 428 -7.42 -8.87 34.27
CA ASN A 428 -7.15 -9.27 35.66
C ASN A 428 -6.96 -10.80 35.85
N ASN A 429 -6.06 -11.41 35.07
CA ASN A 429 -5.80 -12.87 35.07
C ASN A 429 -6.95 -13.78 34.61
N THR A 430 -8.01 -13.24 34.01
CA THR A 430 -9.07 -14.07 33.38
C THR A 430 -8.52 -14.88 32.21
N ILE A 431 -7.50 -14.33 31.54
CA ILE A 431 -6.80 -14.94 30.41
C ILE A 431 -5.30 -14.95 30.76
N PRO A 432 -4.57 -16.05 30.54
CA PRO A 432 -3.12 -16.07 30.67
C PRO A 432 -2.46 -15.02 29.77
N LYS A 433 -1.44 -14.32 30.28
CA LYS A 433 -0.71 -13.32 29.49
C LYS A 433 -0.13 -13.91 28.20
N GLU A 434 0.36 -15.14 28.24
CA GLU A 434 0.90 -15.86 27.08
C GLU A 434 -0.13 -15.98 25.94
N ASP A 435 -1.42 -16.19 26.27
CA ASP A 435 -2.49 -16.28 25.27
C ASP A 435 -2.84 -14.91 24.68
N ILE A 436 -2.68 -13.83 25.46
CA ILE A 436 -2.84 -12.44 24.98
C ILE A 436 -1.67 -12.08 24.05
N GLU A 437 -0.44 -12.45 24.42
CA GLU A 437 0.74 -12.30 23.58
C GLU A 437 0.58 -13.05 22.25
N ASP A 438 0.03 -14.27 22.28
CA ASP A 438 -0.24 -15.04 21.07
C ASP A 438 -1.34 -14.40 20.19
N LEU A 439 -2.42 -13.87 20.79
CA LEU A 439 -3.44 -13.10 20.06
C LEU A 439 -2.82 -11.90 19.32
N VAL A 440 -1.98 -11.11 20.00
CA VAL A 440 -1.43 -9.86 19.45
C VAL A 440 -0.34 -10.13 18.43
N HIS A 441 0.60 -11.06 18.71
CA HIS A 441 1.72 -11.32 17.83
C HIS A 441 1.36 -12.25 16.66
N ASN A 442 0.58 -13.30 16.93
CA ASN A 442 0.36 -14.40 15.99
C ASN A 442 -1.09 -14.57 15.52
N GLY A 443 -2.04 -13.86 16.13
CA GLY A 443 -3.46 -14.03 15.87
C GLY A 443 -3.83 -13.85 14.39
N ILE A 444 -3.11 -13.02 13.64
CA ILE A 444 -3.37 -12.83 12.20
C ILE A 444 -3.07 -14.09 11.37
N PHE A 445 -2.11 -14.91 11.78
CA PHE A 445 -1.79 -16.18 11.13
C PHE A 445 -2.81 -17.28 11.45
N SER A 446 -3.56 -17.14 12.55
CA SER A 446 -4.64 -18.05 12.90
C SER A 446 -5.89 -17.85 12.03
N LEU A 447 -6.03 -16.69 11.38
CA LEU A 447 -7.29 -16.23 10.79
C LEU A 447 -7.81 -17.18 9.70
N GLU A 448 -6.98 -17.53 8.71
CA GLU A 448 -7.34 -18.43 7.61
C GLU A 448 -7.61 -19.87 8.08
N ASN A 449 -6.75 -20.39 8.96
CA ASN A 449 -6.86 -21.76 9.44
C ASN A 449 -8.13 -21.95 10.28
N ASP A 450 -8.38 -21.03 11.21
CA ASP A 450 -9.54 -21.08 12.08
C ASP A 450 -10.84 -20.78 11.31
N MET A 451 -10.78 -19.99 10.22
CA MET A 451 -11.94 -19.82 9.31
C MET A 451 -12.37 -21.16 8.72
N GLN A 452 -11.42 -21.97 8.24
CA GLN A 452 -11.75 -23.30 7.69
C GLN A 452 -12.33 -24.24 8.73
N VAL A 453 -11.89 -24.16 9.99
CA VAL A 453 -12.43 -24.97 11.09
C VAL A 453 -13.88 -24.57 11.41
N VAL A 454 -14.16 -23.26 11.44
CA VAL A 454 -15.52 -22.74 11.66
C VAL A 454 -16.46 -23.14 10.52
N GLU A 455 -16.07 -22.93 9.26
CA GLU A 455 -16.88 -23.28 8.08
C GLU A 455 -17.19 -24.77 8.00
N LYS A 456 -16.22 -25.63 8.35
CA LYS A 456 -16.39 -27.09 8.33
C LYS A 456 -17.08 -27.63 9.60
N GLY A 457 -17.21 -26.82 10.65
CA GLY A 457 -17.89 -27.15 11.89
C GLY A 457 -17.25 -28.29 12.71
N LYS A 458 -16.01 -28.69 12.40
CA LYS A 458 -15.28 -29.76 13.10
C LYS A 458 -13.76 -29.57 12.96
N GLU A 459 -13.04 -29.94 14.01
CA GLU A 459 -11.58 -30.10 13.95
C GLU A 459 -11.22 -31.44 13.29
N THR A 460 -10.11 -31.47 12.59
CA THR A 460 -9.50 -32.70 12.04
C THR A 460 -8.03 -32.76 12.43
N ASP A 461 -7.38 -33.91 12.23
CA ASP A 461 -5.92 -34.06 12.44
C ASP A 461 -5.06 -33.05 11.66
N THR A 462 -5.65 -32.40 10.65
CA THR A 462 -5.00 -31.45 9.74
C THR A 462 -5.41 -29.99 9.94
N TYR A 463 -6.54 -29.70 10.59
CA TYR A 463 -7.04 -28.35 10.84
C TYR A 463 -7.73 -28.27 12.21
N SER A 464 -7.07 -27.60 13.16
CA SER A 464 -7.56 -27.32 14.52
C SER A 464 -7.56 -25.81 14.78
N TYR A 465 -8.28 -25.34 15.80
CA TYR A 465 -8.17 -23.94 16.22
C TYR A 465 -6.72 -23.63 16.61
N LYS A 466 -6.15 -22.58 16.02
CA LYS A 466 -4.84 -22.04 16.38
C LYS A 466 -4.96 -20.96 17.43
N LEU A 467 -6.06 -20.19 17.45
CA LEU A 467 -6.25 -19.19 18.49
C LEU A 467 -6.60 -19.87 19.85
N PRO A 468 -5.97 -19.47 20.96
CA PRO A 468 -6.20 -20.06 22.28
C PRO A 468 -7.68 -20.07 22.68
N GLU A 469 -8.13 -21.14 23.35
CA GLU A 469 -9.52 -21.27 23.79
C GLU A 469 -9.93 -20.16 24.77
N SER A 470 -9.02 -19.76 25.65
CA SER A 470 -9.21 -18.65 26.60
C SER A 470 -9.55 -17.33 25.88
N ILE A 471 -8.93 -17.06 24.73
CA ILE A 471 -9.22 -15.90 23.89
C ILE A 471 -10.57 -16.05 23.20
N ARG A 472 -10.83 -17.20 22.58
CA ARG A 472 -12.10 -17.46 21.87
C ARG A 472 -13.31 -17.35 22.80
N ALA A 473 -13.21 -17.90 24.01
CA ALA A 473 -14.27 -17.86 25.01
C ALA A 473 -14.53 -16.44 25.57
N ASN A 474 -13.54 -15.54 25.51
CA ASN A 474 -13.61 -14.18 26.05
C ASN A 474 -13.63 -13.09 24.95
N ALA A 475 -13.92 -13.47 23.70
CA ALA A 475 -13.84 -12.57 22.55
C ALA A 475 -14.67 -11.29 22.70
N ASP A 476 -15.92 -11.39 23.20
CA ASP A 476 -16.80 -10.23 23.45
C ASP A 476 -16.18 -9.25 24.44
N SER A 477 -15.59 -9.77 25.53
CA SER A 477 -14.96 -8.97 26.57
C SER A 477 -13.73 -8.23 26.03
N ILE A 478 -12.89 -8.92 25.26
CA ILE A 478 -11.69 -8.33 24.64
C ILE A 478 -12.11 -7.25 23.64
N ASP A 479 -13.05 -7.55 22.73
CA ASP A 479 -13.53 -6.61 21.72
C ASP A 479 -14.14 -5.35 22.35
N LYS A 480 -14.86 -5.50 23.47
CA LYS A 480 -15.41 -4.37 24.21
C LYS A 480 -14.30 -3.50 24.83
N LEU A 481 -13.25 -4.10 25.37
CA LEU A 481 -12.11 -3.37 25.96
C LEU A 481 -11.36 -2.56 24.91
N ILE A 482 -11.07 -3.14 23.74
CA ILE A 482 -10.36 -2.46 22.65
C ILE A 482 -11.25 -1.42 21.95
N THR A 483 -12.58 -1.63 21.91
CA THR A 483 -13.51 -0.63 21.34
C THR A 483 -13.63 0.62 22.21
N ASN A 484 -13.46 0.49 23.53
CA ASN A 484 -13.60 1.60 24.48
C ASN A 484 -12.25 2.18 24.95
N ILE A 485 -11.13 1.69 24.41
CA ILE A 485 -9.79 2.16 24.81
C ILE A 485 -9.64 3.66 24.48
N LYS A 486 -8.94 4.39 25.36
CA LYS A 486 -8.57 5.79 25.14
C LYS A 486 -7.05 5.88 25.05
N ILE A 487 -6.58 6.49 23.97
CA ILE A 487 -5.17 6.58 23.62
C ILE A 487 -4.79 8.06 23.57
N CYS A 488 -3.62 8.40 24.10
CA CYS A 488 -3.09 9.75 24.05
C CYS A 488 -1.60 9.69 23.74
N ASP A 489 -1.18 10.33 22.66
CA ASP A 489 0.22 10.61 22.36
C ASP A 489 0.47 12.12 22.54
N PRO A 490 1.12 12.55 23.64
CA PRO A 490 1.36 13.96 23.92
C PRO A 490 2.41 14.59 22.98
N ALA A 491 3.13 13.79 22.19
CA ALA A 491 4.17 14.22 21.27
C ALA A 491 3.98 13.60 19.87
N ILE A 492 2.73 13.68 19.38
CA ILE A 492 2.20 12.92 18.23
C ILE A 492 3.02 12.99 16.93
N GLY A 493 3.78 14.07 16.67
CA GLY A 493 4.57 14.23 15.44
C GLY A 493 3.71 14.02 14.17
N SER A 494 4.17 13.14 13.27
CA SER A 494 3.43 12.67 12.08
C SER A 494 2.17 11.84 12.37
N GLY A 495 1.92 11.44 13.61
CA GLY A 495 0.79 10.58 13.97
C GLY A 495 1.06 9.09 13.85
N ALA A 496 2.33 8.68 13.75
CA ALA A 496 2.71 7.27 13.55
C ALA A 496 2.16 6.33 14.65
N PHE A 497 2.21 6.71 15.93
CA PHE A 497 1.71 5.88 17.03
C PHE A 497 0.18 5.73 17.05
N PRO A 498 -0.63 6.80 16.94
CA PRO A 498 -2.08 6.65 16.82
C PRO A 498 -2.52 5.81 15.62
N VAL A 499 -1.87 5.97 14.46
CA VAL A 499 -2.16 5.16 13.26
C VAL A 499 -1.73 3.71 13.48
N GLY A 500 -0.54 3.48 14.01
CA GLY A 500 -0.04 2.14 14.35
C GLY A 500 -0.96 1.41 15.32
N LEU A 501 -1.40 2.07 16.38
CA LEU A 501 -2.29 1.48 17.37
C LEU A 501 -3.69 1.26 16.80
N LEU A 502 -4.21 2.16 15.95
CA LEU A 502 -5.46 1.93 15.22
C LEU A 502 -5.38 0.65 14.36
N ASN A 503 -4.28 0.44 13.65
CA ASN A 503 -4.06 -0.78 12.87
C ASN A 503 -4.06 -2.04 13.76
N GLU A 504 -3.37 -2.03 14.90
CA GLU A 504 -3.40 -3.16 15.84
C GLU A 504 -4.82 -3.44 16.37
N LEU A 505 -5.57 -2.40 16.73
CA LEU A 505 -6.94 -2.55 17.22
C LEU A 505 -7.86 -3.15 16.16
N VAL A 506 -7.78 -2.68 14.91
CA VAL A 506 -8.55 -3.20 13.78
C VAL A 506 -8.17 -4.66 13.51
N ASN A 507 -6.88 -5.01 13.55
CA ASN A 507 -6.41 -6.38 13.37
C ASN A 507 -6.98 -7.33 14.44
N ILE A 508 -6.95 -6.94 15.72
CA ILE A 508 -7.56 -7.73 16.79
C ILE A 508 -9.06 -7.88 16.58
N GLN A 509 -9.77 -6.80 16.21
CA GLN A 509 -11.21 -6.89 15.91
C GLN A 509 -11.51 -7.86 14.76
N LEU A 510 -10.67 -7.88 13.71
CA LEU A 510 -10.79 -8.83 12.60
C LEU A 510 -10.58 -10.28 13.06
N ILE A 511 -9.59 -10.53 13.91
CA ILE A 511 -9.31 -11.87 14.49
C ILE A 511 -10.48 -12.34 15.35
N LEU A 512 -11.00 -11.46 16.21
CA LEU A 512 -12.08 -11.77 17.16
C LEU A 512 -13.45 -11.91 16.50
N ARG A 513 -13.68 -11.26 15.36
CA ARG A 513 -14.99 -11.13 14.71
C ARG A 513 -15.82 -12.42 14.67
N LYS A 514 -15.20 -13.56 14.34
CA LYS A 514 -15.89 -14.87 14.21
C LYS A 514 -16.22 -15.54 15.53
N TYR A 515 -15.62 -15.08 16.62
CA TYR A 515 -15.83 -15.57 17.97
C TYR A 515 -16.80 -14.69 18.77
N LEU A 516 -17.20 -13.54 18.20
CA LEU A 516 -18.17 -12.66 18.85
C LEU A 516 -19.54 -13.31 18.94
N SER A 517 -20.21 -13.16 20.07
CA SER A 517 -21.58 -13.62 20.22
C SER A 517 -22.54 -12.78 19.37
N ASN A 518 -23.58 -13.41 18.83
CA ASN A 518 -24.59 -12.71 18.01
C ASN A 518 -25.24 -11.55 18.77
N GLY A 519 -25.45 -11.70 20.09
CA GLY A 519 -26.06 -10.67 20.92
C GLY A 519 -25.17 -9.44 21.03
N TYR A 520 -23.87 -9.63 21.29
CA TYR A 520 -22.90 -8.55 21.37
C TYR A 520 -22.68 -7.89 20.00
N LEU A 521 -22.49 -8.67 18.94
CA LEU A 521 -22.28 -8.16 17.59
C LEU A 521 -23.46 -7.29 17.13
N SER A 522 -24.70 -7.72 17.36
CA SER A 522 -25.90 -6.94 17.02
C SER A 522 -25.96 -5.62 17.77
N GLN A 523 -25.62 -5.61 19.07
CA GLN A 523 -25.56 -4.38 19.87
C GLN A 523 -24.48 -3.40 19.34
N LYS A 524 -23.30 -3.94 18.99
CA LYS A 524 -22.20 -3.15 18.42
C LYS A 524 -22.59 -2.51 17.09
N LEU A 525 -23.22 -3.27 16.18
CA LEU A 525 -23.64 -2.78 14.86
C LEU A 525 -24.77 -1.74 14.95
N ASN A 526 -25.71 -1.92 15.87
CA ASN A 526 -26.76 -0.91 16.12
C ASN A 526 -26.19 0.43 16.60
N THR A 527 -25.08 0.41 17.36
CA THR A 527 -24.45 1.64 17.88
C THR A 527 -23.86 2.49 16.75
N ILE A 528 -23.42 1.87 15.65
CA ILE A 528 -22.87 2.55 14.46
C ILE A 528 -23.92 2.83 13.37
N GLY A 529 -25.20 2.63 13.68
CA GLY A 529 -26.32 2.97 12.79
C GLY A 529 -26.54 1.99 11.63
N LEU A 530 -25.91 0.82 11.65
CA LEU A 530 -26.18 -0.25 10.68
C LEU A 530 -27.38 -1.07 11.14
N LYS A 531 -28.38 -1.22 10.27
CA LYS A 531 -29.57 -2.04 10.54
C LYS A 531 -29.29 -3.52 10.27
N GLN A 532 -29.99 -4.39 10.96
CA GLN A 532 -29.86 -5.85 10.85
C GLN A 532 -29.95 -6.37 9.42
N GLU A 533 -30.90 -5.83 8.66
CA GLU A 533 -31.12 -6.12 7.24
C GLU A 533 -29.91 -5.81 6.34
N GLU A 534 -29.04 -4.86 6.74
CA GLU A 534 -27.87 -4.42 5.97
C GLU A 534 -26.64 -5.33 6.16
N TYR A 535 -26.65 -6.21 7.17
CA TYR A 535 -25.53 -7.11 7.47
C TYR A 535 -25.92 -8.58 7.59
N ASP A 536 -27.20 -8.94 7.57
CA ASP A 536 -27.65 -10.34 7.57
C ASP A 536 -27.07 -11.13 6.36
N GLY A 537 -26.83 -10.47 5.22
CA GLY A 537 -26.10 -11.02 4.06
C GLY A 537 -24.59 -11.21 4.27
N CYS A 538 -23.98 -10.45 5.20
CA CYS A 538 -22.58 -10.58 5.60
C CYS A 538 -22.38 -11.60 6.73
N ILE A 539 -23.40 -11.87 7.54
CA ILE A 539 -23.36 -12.92 8.58
C ILE A 539 -23.59 -14.31 7.96
N SER A 540 -24.43 -14.40 6.91
CA SER A 540 -24.78 -15.66 6.22
C SER A 540 -23.75 -16.14 5.19
N ASN A 541 -23.02 -15.22 4.54
CA ASN A 541 -21.93 -15.56 3.61
C ASN A 541 -20.53 -15.68 4.27
N CYS A 542 -20.46 -15.55 5.60
CA CYS A 542 -19.22 -15.68 6.38
C CYS A 542 -19.32 -16.78 7.46
N ARG A 543 -20.33 -17.66 7.36
CA ARG A 543 -20.40 -18.91 8.11
C ARG A 543 -19.95 -20.08 7.25
#